data_AF-C5BFE8-F1
#
_entry.id   AF-C5BFE8-F1
#
_cell.length_a   1.000
_cell.length_b   1.000
_cell.length_c   1.000
_cell.angle_alpha   90.00
_cell.angle_beta   90.00
_cell.angle_gamma   90.00
#
_symmetry.space_group_name_H-M   'P 1'
#
loop_
_entity.id
_entity.type
_entity.pdbx_description
1 polymer ?
#
loop_
_entity_poly.entity_id
_entity_poly.type
_entity_poly.pdbx_seq_one_letter_code
_entity_poly.pdbx_strand_id
1 'polypeptide(L)'
;MGRVIRIGRYGGLVSLPISGVQTAADPLLFQCGLDNGMVARLTLYDGVPRYGYGVMKHGRIYSPPLTLPRQEGERAMVRCGRSVLPGATYCRFINVNYRYVVMDSIGHDRSFTGVRVFHERKLVSPLNCRNGGFVISDYHAQGLIRDTDTGDEGAYGYLLPDAG
;
A
#
# COMPACT_ATOMS: atom_id res chain seq x y z
N MET A 1 8.82 -33.23 44.56
CA MET A 1 7.98 -34.45 44.47
C MET A 1 7.42 -34.53 43.05
N GLY A 2 8.18 -35.14 42.13
CA GLY A 2 7.81 -35.25 40.70
C GLY A 2 7.26 -36.63 40.39
N ARG A 3 6.12 -36.69 39.70
CA ARG A 3 5.51 -37.95 39.23
C ARG A 3 6.30 -38.51 38.05
N VAL A 4 6.79 -39.74 38.21
CA VAL A 4 7.40 -40.52 37.14
C VAL A 4 6.28 -41.15 36.30
N ILE A 5 6.16 -40.74 35.04
CA ILE A 5 5.36 -41.46 34.04
C ILE A 5 6.36 -42.25 33.19
N ARG A 6 6.40 -43.57 33.39
CA ARG A 6 7.11 -44.49 32.50
C ARG A 6 6.21 -44.77 31.30
N ILE A 7 6.66 -44.41 30.09
CA ILE A 7 6.07 -44.86 28.84
C ILE A 7 7.17 -45.56 28.03
N GLY A 8 6.81 -46.71 27.48
CA GLY A 8 7.69 -47.78 27.04
C GLY A 8 8.67 -47.46 25.91
N ARG A 9 9.70 -48.30 25.89
CA ARG A 9 10.65 -48.59 24.81
C ARG A 9 9.99 -48.57 23.44
N TYR A 10 10.30 -47.56 22.62
CA TYR A 10 10.71 -47.70 21.22
C TYR A 10 11.59 -46.49 20.88
N GLY A 11 12.78 -46.77 20.34
CA GLY A 11 13.78 -45.76 20.00
C GLY A 11 13.32 -44.89 18.83
N GLY A 12 13.58 -43.59 18.95
CA GLY A 12 13.28 -42.59 17.93
C GLY A 12 12.98 -41.25 18.59
N LEU A 13 14.03 -40.45 18.86
CA LEU A 13 13.86 -39.02 19.10
C LEU A 13 13.37 -38.39 17.79
N VAL A 14 12.05 -38.37 17.59
CA VAL A 14 11.43 -37.54 16.56
C VAL A 14 11.42 -36.13 17.13
N SER A 15 12.44 -35.34 16.82
CA SER A 15 12.35 -33.89 16.93
C SER A 15 11.25 -33.44 15.99
N LEU A 16 10.06 -33.18 16.54
CA LEU A 16 9.04 -32.42 15.84
C LEU A 16 9.64 -31.04 15.53
N PRO A 17 9.72 -30.61 14.27
CA PRO A 17 10.04 -29.23 14.00
C PRO A 17 8.91 -28.42 14.63
N ILE A 18 9.25 -27.60 15.63
CA ILE A 18 8.39 -26.51 16.06
C ILE A 18 8.31 -25.63 14.83
N SER A 19 7.23 -25.77 14.05
CA SER A 19 6.90 -24.86 12.97
C SER A 19 6.70 -23.49 13.61
N GLY A 20 7.80 -22.75 13.72
CA GLY A 20 7.74 -21.32 13.96
C GLY A 20 6.89 -20.75 12.85
N VAL A 21 5.74 -20.19 13.20
CA VAL A 21 4.98 -19.34 12.30
C VAL A 21 5.88 -18.15 12.00
N GLN A 22 6.65 -18.24 10.92
CA GLN A 22 7.21 -17.05 10.30
C GLN A 22 5.99 -16.27 9.81
N THR A 23 5.53 -15.30 10.59
CA THR A 23 4.69 -14.24 10.07
C THR A 23 5.50 -13.56 8.98
N ALA A 24 5.30 -13.98 7.73
CA ALA A 24 5.90 -13.35 6.57
C ALA A 24 5.59 -11.85 6.67
N ALA A 25 6.62 -11.01 6.54
CA ALA A 25 6.40 -9.57 6.51
C ALA A 25 5.49 -9.24 5.32
N ASP A 26 4.49 -8.38 5.53
CA ASP A 26 3.58 -7.93 4.49
C ASP A 26 4.36 -7.50 3.23
N PRO A 27 4.02 -8.02 2.03
CA PRO A 27 4.70 -7.65 0.79
C PRO A 27 4.76 -6.15 0.59
N LEU A 28 5.94 -5.63 0.25
CA LEU A 28 6.13 -4.21 -0.03
C LEU A 28 5.66 -3.92 -1.46
N LEU A 29 4.75 -2.96 -1.57
CA LEU A 29 4.15 -2.57 -2.83
C LEU A 29 4.75 -1.26 -3.37
N PHE A 30 4.95 -0.30 -2.48
CA PHE A 30 5.47 1.02 -2.82
C PHE A 30 6.26 1.55 -1.65
N GLN A 31 7.35 2.24 -1.93
CA GLN A 31 8.01 3.07 -0.93
C GLN A 31 8.75 4.21 -1.62
N CYS A 32 8.55 5.43 -1.14
CA CYS A 32 9.42 6.53 -1.53
C CYS A 32 9.51 7.61 -0.45
N GLY A 33 10.66 8.30 -0.44
CA GLY A 33 10.84 9.54 0.30
C GLY A 33 10.25 10.70 -0.50
N LEU A 34 9.33 11.42 0.12
CA LEU A 34 8.62 12.55 -0.47
C LEU A 34 9.39 13.85 -0.24
N ASP A 35 9.22 14.82 -1.14
CA ASP A 35 9.81 16.17 -1.10
C ASP A 35 9.68 16.86 0.27
N ASN A 36 8.60 16.61 0.99
CA ASN A 36 8.30 17.26 2.26
C ASN A 36 8.95 16.66 3.53
N GLY A 37 9.90 15.75 3.39
CA GLY A 37 10.56 15.10 4.56
C GLY A 37 10.02 13.72 4.91
N MET A 38 8.82 13.38 4.47
CA MET A 38 8.12 12.16 4.89
C MET A 38 8.37 10.99 3.96
N VAL A 39 7.94 9.80 4.37
CA VAL A 39 7.95 8.57 3.56
C VAL A 39 6.51 8.10 3.38
N ALA A 40 6.14 7.81 2.14
CA ALA A 40 4.94 7.07 1.82
C ALA A 40 5.31 5.62 1.51
N ARG A 41 4.53 4.68 2.04
CA ARG A 41 4.73 3.24 1.88
C ARG A 41 3.39 2.54 1.67
N LEU A 42 3.32 1.63 0.71
CA LEU A 42 2.23 0.67 0.61
C LEU A 42 2.75 -0.72 0.96
N THR A 43 2.03 -1.42 1.83
CA THR A 43 2.22 -2.86 2.08
C THR A 43 0.94 -3.61 1.74
N LEU A 44 1.05 -4.88 1.39
CA LEU A 44 -0.11 -5.73 1.10
C LEU A 44 -0.47 -6.54 2.34
N TYR A 45 -1.72 -6.39 2.81
CA TYR A 45 -2.24 -7.17 3.92
C TYR A 45 -3.52 -7.88 3.46
N ASP A 46 -3.51 -9.21 3.49
CA ASP A 46 -4.65 -10.04 3.05
C ASP A 46 -5.22 -9.65 1.66
N GLY A 47 -4.31 -9.36 0.72
CA GLY A 47 -4.66 -8.93 -0.63
C GLY A 47 -5.18 -7.48 -0.75
N VAL A 48 -5.18 -6.72 0.35
CA VAL A 48 -5.62 -5.31 0.40
C VAL A 48 -4.41 -4.40 0.67
N PRO A 49 -4.13 -3.42 -0.20
CA PRO A 49 -3.08 -2.44 0.04
C PRO A 49 -3.36 -1.63 1.30
N ARG A 50 -2.29 -1.34 2.04
CA ARG A 50 -2.28 -0.49 3.21
C ARG A 50 -1.31 0.65 2.98
N TYR A 51 -1.83 1.87 2.97
CA TYR A 51 -1.05 3.09 2.92
C TYR A 51 -0.51 3.42 4.31
N GLY A 52 0.76 3.78 4.38
CA GLY A 52 1.40 4.39 5.53
C GLY A 52 2.15 5.64 5.11
N TYR A 53 2.06 6.69 5.92
CA TYR A 53 2.73 7.96 5.67
C TYR A 53 3.26 8.58 6.95
N GLY A 54 4.56 8.89 6.99
CA GLY A 54 5.20 9.50 8.16
C GLY A 54 6.72 9.41 8.10
N VAL A 55 7.39 9.46 9.25
CA VAL A 55 8.86 9.40 9.31
C VAL A 55 9.34 7.95 9.34
N MET A 56 10.36 7.60 8.55
CA MET A 56 10.97 6.28 8.61
C MET A 56 11.97 6.19 9.77
N LYS A 57 11.75 5.25 10.70
CA LYS A 57 12.71 4.87 11.74
C LYS A 57 12.76 3.36 11.88
N HIS A 58 13.96 2.78 11.85
CA HIS A 58 14.19 1.33 11.94
C HIS A 58 13.34 0.49 10.95
N GLY A 59 13.20 0.95 9.70
CA GLY A 59 12.42 0.25 8.66
C GLY A 59 10.90 0.27 8.85
N ARG A 60 10.38 1.05 9.81
CA ARG A 60 8.94 1.24 10.08
C ARG A 60 8.58 2.73 10.03
N ILE A 61 7.32 3.03 9.69
CA ILE A 61 6.81 4.41 9.69
C ILE A 61 6.37 4.76 11.12
N TYR A 62 6.91 5.85 11.66
CA TYR A 62 6.61 6.39 12.98
C TYR A 62 6.05 7.83 12.89
N SER A 63 4.92 8.04 13.56
CA SER A 63 4.24 9.26 14.06
C SER A 63 4.16 10.59 13.26
N PRO A 64 2.95 11.21 13.16
CA PRO A 64 1.66 10.51 13.13
C PRO A 64 1.66 9.70 11.84
N PRO A 65 1.66 8.35 11.89
CA PRO A 65 1.62 7.60 10.66
C PRO A 65 0.17 7.64 10.20
N LEU A 66 -0.14 8.44 9.19
CA LEU A 66 -1.43 8.27 8.55
C LEU A 66 -1.41 6.87 7.93
N THR A 67 -2.20 5.96 8.51
CA THR A 67 -2.35 4.58 8.03
C THR A 67 -3.77 4.38 7.54
N LEU A 68 -3.92 3.91 6.31
CA LEU A 68 -5.20 3.64 5.66
C LEU A 68 -5.19 2.28 4.97
N PRO A 69 -6.29 1.51 4.97
CA PRO A 69 -7.51 1.78 5.74
C PRO A 69 -7.25 1.74 7.26
N ARG A 70 -8.12 2.41 8.04
CA ARG A 70 -8.01 2.44 9.52
C ARG A 70 -8.36 1.09 10.14
N GLN A 71 -9.27 0.36 9.50
CA GLN A 71 -9.58 -1.02 9.81
C GLN A 71 -8.87 -1.94 8.81
N GLU A 72 -8.14 -2.94 9.31
CA GLU A 72 -7.40 -3.86 8.46
C GLU A 72 -8.35 -4.66 7.56
N GLY A 73 -7.97 -4.85 6.29
CA GLY A 73 -8.76 -5.63 5.33
C GLY A 73 -9.95 -4.90 4.70
N GLU A 74 -10.15 -3.61 4.96
CA GLU A 74 -11.30 -2.86 4.45
C GLU A 74 -11.16 -2.50 2.95
N ARG A 75 -11.48 -3.47 2.09
CA ARG A 75 -11.43 -3.36 0.61
C ARG A 75 -12.23 -2.17 0.07
N ALA A 76 -13.34 -1.82 0.72
CA ALA A 76 -14.20 -0.72 0.30
C ALA A 76 -13.52 0.65 0.38
N MET A 77 -12.43 0.80 1.15
CA MET A 77 -11.66 2.03 1.25
C MET A 77 -10.50 2.12 0.26
N VAL A 78 -10.26 1.08 -0.54
CA VAL A 78 -9.11 1.02 -1.44
C VAL A 78 -9.59 0.79 -2.88
N ARG A 79 -9.03 1.55 -3.82
CA ARG A 79 -9.22 1.38 -5.26
C ARG A 79 -7.84 1.33 -5.88
N CYS A 80 -7.51 0.30 -6.64
CA CYS A 80 -6.26 0.27 -7.39
C CYS A 80 -6.55 -0.14 -8.82
N GLY A 81 -5.74 0.33 -9.75
CA GLY A 81 -5.94 0.01 -11.15
C GLY A 81 -4.87 0.57 -12.06
N ARG A 82 -5.03 0.25 -13.34
CA ARG A 82 -4.35 0.96 -14.42
C ARG A 82 -5.07 2.27 -14.66
N SER A 83 -4.28 3.31 -14.86
CA SER A 83 -4.76 4.59 -15.35
C SER A 83 -5.13 4.48 -16.83
N VAL A 84 -5.96 5.41 -17.30
CA VAL A 84 -6.23 5.61 -18.73
C VAL A 84 -4.99 6.12 -19.48
N LEU A 85 -4.00 6.68 -18.76
CA LEU A 85 -2.70 7.03 -19.32
C LEU A 85 -1.86 5.76 -19.54
N PRO A 86 -1.26 5.57 -20.73
CA PRO A 86 -0.44 4.40 -21.02
C PRO A 86 0.68 4.21 -19.99
N GLY A 87 0.74 3.02 -19.39
CA GLY A 87 1.81 2.66 -18.45
C GLY A 87 1.68 3.22 -17.03
N ALA A 88 0.61 3.95 -16.71
CA ALA A 88 0.39 4.48 -15.37
C ALA A 88 -0.45 3.54 -14.48
N THR A 89 -0.06 3.41 -13.21
CA THR A 89 -0.78 2.62 -12.19
C THR A 89 -1.01 3.47 -10.95
N TYR A 90 -2.09 3.17 -10.23
CA TYR A 90 -2.41 3.90 -9.01
C TYR A 90 -3.08 3.01 -7.96
N CYS A 91 -2.97 3.46 -6.71
CA CYS A 91 -3.80 3.04 -5.59
C CYS A 91 -4.34 4.28 -4.87
N ARG A 92 -5.66 4.35 -4.73
CA ARG A 92 -6.41 5.40 -4.06
C ARG A 92 -6.99 4.87 -2.76
N PHE A 93 -6.71 5.60 -1.68
CA PHE A 93 -7.20 5.33 -0.34
C PHE A 93 -8.25 6.37 0.05
N ILE A 94 -9.41 5.89 0.47
CA ILE A 94 -10.61 6.66 0.80
C ILE A 94 -10.63 6.86 2.31
N ASN A 95 -10.67 8.12 2.75
CA ASN A 95 -10.81 8.48 4.16
C ASN A 95 -11.74 9.69 4.30
N VAL A 96 -13.02 9.44 4.56
CA VAL A 96 -14.07 10.48 4.65
C VAL A 96 -14.07 11.34 3.38
N ASN A 97 -13.69 12.63 3.47
CA ASN A 97 -13.64 13.57 2.34
C ASN A 97 -12.27 13.60 1.65
N TYR A 98 -11.27 12.91 2.22
CA TYR A 98 -9.93 12.84 1.66
C TYR A 98 -9.75 11.62 0.76
N ARG A 99 -8.95 11.80 -0.29
CA ARG A 99 -8.39 10.71 -1.09
C ARG A 99 -6.88 10.84 -1.15
N TYR A 100 -6.18 9.74 -0.88
CA TYR A 100 -4.73 9.66 -0.99
C TYR A 100 -4.44 8.76 -2.18
N VAL A 101 -3.91 9.34 -3.25
CA VAL A 101 -3.64 8.64 -4.50
C VAL A 101 -2.14 8.46 -4.61
N VAL A 102 -1.68 7.23 -4.44
CA VAL A 102 -0.31 6.84 -4.78
C VAL A 102 -0.31 6.45 -6.24
N MET A 103 0.55 7.08 -7.03
CA MET A 103 0.58 6.91 -8.47
C MET A 103 2.01 6.80 -8.96
N ASP A 104 2.14 5.96 -9.98
CA ASP A 104 3.27 5.96 -10.89
C ASP A 104 2.73 6.17 -12.30
N SER A 105 3.23 7.18 -12.95
CA SER A 105 2.79 7.54 -14.29
C SER A 105 3.96 7.93 -15.14
N ILE A 106 4.00 7.38 -16.34
CA ILE A 106 4.83 7.88 -17.42
C ILE A 106 3.91 8.75 -18.27
N GLY A 107 3.95 10.05 -18.05
CA GLY A 107 3.34 11.02 -18.96
C GLY A 107 4.16 11.12 -20.24
N HIS A 108 3.56 11.70 -21.29
CA HIS A 108 4.16 11.84 -22.62
C HIS A 108 5.54 12.51 -22.58
N ASP A 109 5.73 13.48 -21.67
CA ASP A 109 6.97 14.26 -21.54
C ASP A 109 7.56 14.27 -20.12
N ARG A 110 6.91 13.64 -19.14
CA ARG A 110 7.34 13.60 -17.73
C ARG A 110 6.89 12.31 -17.03
N SER A 111 7.79 11.65 -16.33
CA SER A 111 7.42 10.63 -15.33
C SER A 111 7.08 11.31 -14.00
N PHE A 112 5.99 10.87 -13.38
CA PHE A 112 5.61 11.26 -12.03
C PHE A 112 5.39 10.01 -11.19
N THR A 113 6.12 9.94 -10.07
CA THR A 113 5.91 8.96 -9.02
C THR A 113 5.74 9.71 -7.70
N GLY A 114 4.67 9.43 -6.96
CA GLY A 114 4.42 10.11 -5.70
C GLY A 114 3.00 9.96 -5.15
N VAL A 115 2.62 10.91 -4.29
CA VAL A 115 1.31 10.95 -3.64
C VAL A 115 0.58 12.25 -4.01
N ARG A 116 -0.67 12.12 -4.43
CA ARG A 116 -1.61 13.25 -4.57
C ARG A 116 -2.67 13.13 -3.49
N VAL A 117 -2.85 14.18 -2.70
CA VAL A 117 -3.89 14.25 -1.68
C VAL A 117 -4.99 15.16 -2.19
N PHE A 118 -6.21 14.65 -2.21
CA PHE A 118 -7.40 15.40 -2.57
C PHE A 118 -8.32 15.55 -1.35
N HIS A 119 -9.00 16.69 -1.26
CA HIS A 119 -10.11 16.92 -0.35
C HIS A 119 -11.31 17.36 -1.19
N GLU A 120 -12.44 16.65 -1.10
CA GLU A 120 -13.63 16.96 -1.90
C GLU A 120 -13.33 17.12 -3.40
N ARG A 121 -12.52 16.20 -3.95
CA ARG A 121 -12.04 16.18 -5.35
C ARG A 121 -11.10 17.33 -5.76
N LYS A 122 -10.76 18.26 -4.86
CA LYS A 122 -9.75 19.29 -5.11
C LYS A 122 -8.38 18.79 -4.69
N LEU A 123 -7.37 18.95 -5.54
CA LEU A 123 -5.98 18.65 -5.20
C LEU A 123 -5.53 19.63 -4.11
N VAL A 124 -5.13 19.11 -2.96
CA VAL A 124 -4.65 19.92 -1.82
C VAL A 124 -3.16 19.72 -1.54
N SER A 125 -2.57 18.60 -1.97
CA SER A 125 -1.14 18.38 -1.79
C SER A 125 -0.56 17.47 -2.88
N PRO A 126 0.28 18.00 -3.78
CA PRO A 126 1.10 17.20 -4.68
C PRO A 126 2.47 16.91 -4.05
N LEU A 127 2.68 15.68 -3.56
CA LEU A 127 3.95 15.24 -2.98
C LEU A 127 4.69 14.33 -3.97
N ASN A 128 5.90 14.71 -4.36
CA ASN A 128 6.68 13.97 -5.35
C ASN A 128 7.77 13.13 -4.68
N CYS A 129 8.06 11.95 -5.22
CA CYS A 129 9.19 11.14 -4.75
C CYS A 129 10.51 11.81 -5.15
N ARG A 130 11.46 11.96 -4.22
CA ARG A 130 12.73 12.66 -4.49
C ARG A 130 13.69 11.89 -5.39
N ASN A 131 13.74 10.56 -5.27
CA ASN A 131 14.69 9.70 -5.98
C ASN A 131 13.98 8.64 -6.84
N GLY A 132 12.78 8.97 -7.34
CA GLY A 132 11.85 7.97 -7.85
C GLY A 132 11.30 7.06 -6.74
N GLY A 133 10.35 6.22 -7.10
CA GLY A 133 9.78 5.18 -6.23
C GLY A 133 9.69 3.86 -6.99
N PHE A 134 9.69 2.74 -6.28
CA PHE A 134 9.38 1.44 -6.87
C PHE A 134 7.87 1.26 -6.88
N VAL A 135 7.29 0.91 -8.03
CA VAL A 135 5.85 0.64 -8.14
C VAL A 135 5.64 -0.76 -8.68
N ILE A 136 4.71 -1.42 -8.01
CA ILE A 136 4.27 -2.80 -8.18
C ILE A 136 3.92 -3.08 -9.65
N SER A 137 4.66 -3.95 -10.30
CA SER A 137 4.33 -4.40 -11.67
C SER A 137 3.35 -5.58 -11.69
N ASP A 138 3.15 -6.27 -10.56
CA ASP A 138 2.45 -7.56 -10.47
C ASP A 138 1.18 -7.59 -9.59
N TYR A 139 0.84 -6.51 -8.88
CA TYR A 139 -0.44 -6.42 -8.16
C TYR A 139 -1.56 -5.96 -9.12
N HIS A 140 -2.60 -6.79 -9.27
CA HIS A 140 -3.70 -6.53 -10.21
C HIS A 140 -5.04 -6.20 -9.53
N ALA A 141 -5.02 -5.68 -8.30
CA ALA A 141 -6.21 -5.18 -7.60
C ALA A 141 -7.35 -6.20 -7.48
N GLN A 142 -7.02 -7.49 -7.34
CA GLN A 142 -8.01 -8.56 -7.35
C GLN A 142 -8.99 -8.43 -6.17
N GLY A 143 -10.28 -8.37 -6.48
CA GLY A 143 -11.34 -8.26 -5.48
C GLY A 143 -11.41 -6.89 -4.79
N LEU A 144 -10.85 -5.83 -5.39
CA LEU A 144 -11.16 -4.45 -5.03
C LEU A 144 -12.29 -3.92 -5.92
N ILE A 145 -13.07 -2.98 -5.39
CA ILE A 145 -14.06 -2.22 -6.17
C ILE A 145 -13.29 -1.39 -7.22
N ARG A 146 -13.82 -1.28 -8.44
CA ARG A 146 -13.21 -0.47 -9.51
C ARG A 146 -13.80 0.93 -9.51
N ASP A 147 -13.05 1.91 -9.99
CA ASP A 147 -13.55 3.29 -10.13
C ASP A 147 -14.79 3.36 -11.05
N THR A 148 -14.82 2.53 -12.10
CA THR A 148 -15.96 2.38 -13.03
C THR A 148 -17.24 1.95 -12.33
N ASP A 149 -17.14 1.11 -11.29
CA ASP A 149 -18.30 0.60 -10.55
C ASP A 149 -18.98 1.70 -9.74
N THR A 150 -18.27 2.80 -9.48
CA THR A 150 -18.72 3.94 -8.67
C THR A 150 -18.87 5.24 -9.45
N GLY A 151 -18.59 5.26 -10.76
CA GLY A 151 -18.62 6.47 -11.57
C GLY A 151 -17.49 7.47 -11.27
N ASP A 152 -16.44 7.04 -10.58
CA ASP A 152 -15.31 7.86 -10.13
C ASP A 152 -14.14 7.88 -11.14
N GLU A 153 -14.34 7.31 -12.33
CA GLU A 153 -13.35 7.28 -13.40
C GLU A 153 -12.95 8.72 -13.77
N GLY A 154 -11.64 8.99 -13.94
CA GLY A 154 -11.18 10.34 -14.27
C GLY A 154 -11.10 11.33 -13.09
N ALA A 155 -11.79 11.09 -11.97
CA ALA A 155 -12.06 12.11 -10.95
C ALA A 155 -10.87 12.61 -10.12
N TYR A 156 -9.75 11.89 -10.11
CA TYR A 156 -8.60 12.18 -9.23
C TYR A 156 -7.28 12.31 -10.00
N GLY A 157 -7.34 12.92 -11.19
CA GLY A 157 -6.16 13.40 -11.90
C GLY A 157 -5.53 12.41 -12.88
N TYR A 158 -6.36 11.59 -13.54
CA TYR A 158 -5.94 10.91 -14.78
C TYR A 158 -5.79 11.89 -15.96
N LEU A 159 -6.35 13.09 -15.81
CA LEU A 159 -6.17 14.22 -16.70
C LEU A 159 -5.15 15.14 -16.01
N LEU A 160 -3.98 15.24 -16.63
CA LEU A 160 -2.98 16.25 -16.32
C LEU A 160 -3.66 17.63 -16.18
N PRO A 161 -3.42 18.41 -15.12
CA PRO A 161 -3.31 19.86 -15.32
C PRO A 161 -1.97 20.05 -16.07
N ASP A 162 -1.88 20.59 -17.29
CA ASP A 162 -2.56 21.78 -17.78
C ASP A 162 -2.76 21.68 -19.31
N ALA A 163 -4.00 21.81 -19.77
CA ALA A 163 -4.27 22.41 -21.08
C ALA A 163 -4.44 23.91 -20.82
N GLY A 164 -3.32 24.62 -20.85
CA GLY A 164 -3.21 26.07 -20.76
C GLY A 164 -1.99 26.52 -21.54
#